data_AF-A0A956H0K1-F1
#
_entry.id   AF-A0A956H0K1-F1
#
_cell.length_a   1.000
_cell.length_b   1.000
_cell.length_c   1.000
_cell.angle_alpha   90.00
_cell.angle_beta   90.00
_cell.angle_gamma   90.00
#
_symmetry.space_group_name_H-M   'P 1'
#
loop_
_entity.id
_entity.type
_entity.pdbx_description
1 polymer ?
#
loop_
_entity_poly.entity_id
_entity_poly.type
_entity_poly.pdbx_seq_one_letter_code
_entity_poly.pdbx_strand_id
1 'polypeptide(L)'
;MPPAALALIDAVFQLALHHDRRGRVGPLPGHASAKVSAQLRGPVDDAPTPGCIAVEIVIELIPHEGQGEPEQRRVDFCIDLQDERLLAPAVSLAETPLDRSGLALLIGELESWCYEHIPVRRMPDDKPVDD
;
A
#
# COMPACT_ATOMS: atom_id res chain seq x y z
N MET A 1 18.61 -13.59 4.14
CA MET A 1 17.42 -13.01 3.49
C MET A 1 17.66 -13.04 1.99
N PRO A 2 16.78 -13.66 1.19
CA PRO A 2 16.91 -13.74 -0.27
C PRO A 2 16.94 -12.35 -0.93
N PRO A 3 17.68 -12.15 -2.05
CA PRO A 3 17.71 -10.86 -2.76
C PRO A 3 16.32 -10.33 -3.14
N ALA A 4 15.41 -11.23 -3.53
CA ALA A 4 14.03 -10.87 -3.87
C ALA A 4 13.25 -10.28 -2.68
N ALA A 5 13.43 -10.81 -1.46
CA ALA A 5 12.79 -10.25 -0.26
C ALA A 5 13.29 -8.83 0.04
N LEU A 6 14.60 -8.59 -0.09
CA LEU A 6 15.16 -7.25 0.11
C LEU A 6 14.65 -6.25 -0.94
N ALA A 7 14.62 -6.67 -2.21
CA ALA A 7 14.09 -5.84 -3.30
C ALA A 7 12.60 -5.52 -3.09
N LEU A 8 11.81 -6.48 -2.61
CA LEU A 8 10.41 -6.25 -2.28
C LEU A 8 10.24 -5.24 -1.15
N ILE A 9 11.00 -5.41 -0.06
CA ILE A 9 10.94 -4.50 1.09
C ILE A 9 11.27 -3.07 0.65
N ASP A 10 12.34 -2.88 -0.12
CA ASP A 10 12.70 -1.56 -0.66
C ASP A 10 11.59 -1.00 -1.55
N ALA A 11 11.05 -1.80 -2.48
CA ALA A 11 9.96 -1.38 -3.35
C ALA A 11 8.71 -0.94 -2.58
N VAL A 12 8.33 -1.64 -1.50
CA VAL A 12 7.20 -1.26 -0.66
C VAL A 12 7.44 0.04 0.09
N PHE A 13 8.64 0.25 0.64
CA PHE A 13 8.97 1.54 1.27
C PHE A 13 8.96 2.68 0.27
N GLN A 14 9.48 2.48 -0.95
CA GLN A 14 9.41 3.48 -2.02
C GLN A 14 7.98 3.78 -2.44
N LEU A 15 7.12 2.77 -2.54
CA LEU A 15 5.69 2.92 -2.84
C LEU A 15 4.98 3.74 -1.76
N ALA A 16 5.18 3.41 -0.48
CA ALA A 16 4.62 4.17 0.63
C ALA A 16 5.09 5.64 0.61
N LEU A 17 6.38 5.88 0.40
CA LEU A 17 6.93 7.23 0.27
C LEU A 17 6.36 8.02 -0.92
N HIS A 18 6.17 7.35 -2.07
CA HIS A 18 5.56 7.94 -3.25
C HIS A 18 4.13 8.41 -2.95
N HIS A 19 3.31 7.53 -2.37
CA HIS A 19 1.92 7.84 -2.07
C HIS A 19 1.75 8.81 -0.90
N ASP A 20 2.67 8.83 0.07
CA ASP A 20 2.69 9.82 1.15
C ASP A 20 2.92 11.23 0.59
N ARG A 21 3.89 11.40 -0.31
CA ARG A 21 4.11 12.70 -0.99
C ARG A 21 2.87 13.13 -1.74
N ARG A 22 2.22 12.21 -2.45
CA ARG A 22 0.98 12.47 -3.19
C ARG A 22 -0.17 12.86 -2.27
N GLY A 23 -0.34 12.15 -1.14
CA GLY A 23 -1.39 12.40 -0.14
C GLY A 23 -1.28 13.77 0.54
N ARG A 24 -0.08 14.36 0.59
CA ARG A 24 0.16 15.70 1.14
C ARG A 24 -0.19 16.86 0.20
N VAL A 25 -0.14 16.64 -1.12
CA VAL A 25 -0.27 17.71 -2.12
C VAL A 25 -1.50 17.58 -3.01
N GLY A 26 -2.11 16.39 -3.09
CA GLY A 26 -3.27 16.13 -3.92
C GLY A 26 -4.58 16.55 -3.27
N PRO A 27 -5.58 17.02 -4.04
CA PRO A 27 -6.90 17.31 -3.51
C PRO A 27 -7.62 16.01 -3.12
N LEU A 28 -7.95 15.86 -1.83
CA LEU A 28 -8.69 14.72 -1.28
C LEU A 28 -10.12 15.14 -0.91
N PRO A 29 -11.17 14.50 -1.44
CA PRO A 29 -12.55 14.80 -1.04
C PRO A 29 -12.76 14.56 0.46
N GLY A 30 -13.21 15.60 1.17
CA GLY A 30 -13.52 15.53 2.61
C GLY A 30 -12.31 15.46 3.54
N HIS A 31 -11.08 15.51 3.01
CA HIS A 31 -9.86 15.35 3.80
C HIS A 31 -8.82 16.41 3.44
N ALA A 32 -8.10 16.88 4.46
CA ALA A 32 -7.03 17.87 4.30
C ALA A 32 -5.76 17.25 3.72
N SER A 33 -5.44 16.02 4.11
CA SER A 33 -4.27 15.30 3.61
C SER A 33 -4.39 13.80 3.87
N ALA A 34 -3.52 13.02 3.26
CA ALA A 34 -3.29 11.62 3.60
C ALA A 34 -1.82 11.40 3.93
N LYS A 35 -1.55 10.55 4.90
CA LYS A 35 -0.22 10.01 5.18
C LYS A 35 -0.19 8.55 4.81
N VAL A 36 0.94 8.11 4.25
CA VAL A 36 1.14 6.70 3.91
C VAL A 36 2.42 6.22 4.56
N SER A 37 2.35 5.08 5.23
CA SER A 37 3.49 4.47 5.90
C SER A 37 3.51 2.98 5.66
N ALA A 38 4.71 2.42 5.57
CA ALA A 38 4.93 0.99 5.57
C ALA A 38 5.61 0.58 6.88
N GLN A 39 5.23 -0.56 7.43
CA GLN A 39 5.82 -1.17 8.61
C GLN A 39 6.26 -2.59 8.27
N LEU A 40 7.38 -2.99 8.87
CA LEU A 40 7.90 -4.34 8.79
C LEU A 40 7.96 -4.91 10.21
N ARG A 41 7.45 -6.12 10.41
CA ARG A 41 7.54 -6.86 11.68
C ARG A 41 7.96 -8.28 11.39
N GLY A 42 8.92 -8.82 12.13
CA GLY A 42 9.20 -10.24 12.04
C GLY A 42 10.53 -10.67 12.67
N PRO A 43 10.75 -11.99 12.79
CA PRO A 43 9.81 -13.08 12.47
C PRO A 43 8.56 -13.06 13.36
N VAL A 44 7.39 -13.39 12.82
CA VAL A 44 6.13 -13.43 13.59
C VAL A 44 5.66 -14.87 13.79
N ASP A 45 5.37 -15.24 15.03
CA ASP A 45 4.97 -16.62 15.37
C ASP A 45 3.45 -16.85 15.23
N ASP A 46 2.64 -15.79 15.34
CA ASP A 46 1.17 -15.84 15.32
C ASP A 46 0.58 -15.43 13.96
N ALA A 47 1.27 -15.79 12.87
CA ALA A 47 0.86 -15.53 11.50
C ALA A 47 0.38 -16.84 10.82
N PRO A 48 -0.37 -16.76 9.70
CA PRO A 48 -0.77 -17.95 8.93
C PRO A 48 0.41 -18.85 8.56
N THR A 49 1.60 -18.26 8.42
CA THR A 49 2.87 -18.98 8.33
C THR A 49 3.81 -18.51 9.43
N PRO A 50 4.05 -19.34 10.46
CA PRO A 50 4.98 -19.02 11.53
C PRO A 50 6.38 -18.72 10.99
N GLY A 51 7.01 -17.67 11.52
CA GLY A 51 8.35 -17.24 11.12
C GLY A 51 8.38 -16.34 9.88
N CYS A 52 7.24 -16.00 9.29
CA CYS A 52 7.19 -15.05 8.19
C CYS A 52 7.57 -13.63 8.64
N ILE A 53 7.90 -12.77 7.68
CA ILE A 53 8.02 -11.33 7.91
C ILE A 53 6.70 -10.68 7.48
N ALA A 54 5.98 -10.08 8.43
CA ALA A 54 4.78 -9.32 8.15
C ALA A 54 5.12 -7.91 7.66
N VAL A 55 4.44 -7.50 6.61
CA VAL A 55 4.51 -6.15 6.03
C VAL A 55 3.10 -5.56 6.11
N GLU A 56 3.00 -4.33 6.59
CA GLU A 56 1.74 -3.58 6.65
C GLU A 56 1.93 -2.22 5.98
N ILE A 57 0.99 -1.82 5.13
CA ILE A 57 0.88 -0.46 4.63
C ILE A 57 -0.35 0.18 5.26
N VAL A 58 -0.16 1.35 5.85
CA VAL A 58 -1.20 2.14 6.51
C VAL A 58 -1.38 3.46 5.79
N ILE A 59 -2.62 3.75 5.41
CA ILE A 59 -3.06 5.07 4.95
C ILE A 59 -3.85 5.71 6.10
N GLU A 60 -3.40 6.89 6.54
CA GLU A 60 -4.13 7.74 7.48
C GLU A 60 -4.70 8.93 6.71
N LEU A 61 -6.04 9.00 6.62
CA LEU A 61 -6.77 10.11 6.02
C LEU A 61 -7.08 11.14 7.10
N ILE A 62 -6.56 12.35 6.94
CA ILE A 62 -6.66 13.42 7.93
C ILE A 62 -7.78 14.36 7.49
N PRO A 63 -8.88 14.49 8.25
CA PRO A 63 -9.98 15.37 7.90
C PRO A 63 -9.56 16.84 7.99
N HIS A 64 -10.37 17.72 7.39
CA HIS A 64 -10.23 19.15 7.66
C HIS A 64 -10.54 19.45 9.12
N GLU A 65 -9.99 20.55 9.62
CA GLU A 65 -10.18 20.99 11.00
C GLU A 65 -11.67 21.04 11.35
N GLY A 66 -12.05 20.34 12.42
CA GLY A 66 -13.44 20.23 12.89
C GLY A 66 -14.35 19.28 12.10
N GLN A 67 -13.84 18.51 11.13
CA GLN A 67 -14.65 17.61 10.28
C GLN A 67 -14.61 16.12 10.66
N GLY A 68 -14.06 15.77 11.83
CA GLY A 68 -14.08 14.41 12.37
C GLY A 68 -12.72 13.93 12.85
N GLU A 69 -12.63 12.62 13.12
CA GLU A 69 -11.39 11.94 13.50
C GLU A 69 -10.68 11.37 12.25
N PRO A 70 -9.34 11.19 12.30
CA PRO A 70 -8.60 10.52 11.24
C PRO A 70 -9.12 9.10 10.95
N GLU A 71 -9.29 8.78 9.67
CA GLU A 71 -9.64 7.43 9.21
C GLU A 71 -8.37 6.66 8.86
N GLN A 72 -8.27 5.41 9.29
CA GLN A 72 -7.14 4.54 8.93
C GLN A 72 -7.59 3.38 8.06
N ARG A 73 -6.80 3.13 7.01
CA ARG A 73 -6.96 1.99 6.10
C ARG A 73 -5.65 1.21 6.06
N ARG A 74 -5.76 -0.11 6.05
CA ARG A 74 -4.59 -0.99 6.15
C ARG A 74 -4.68 -2.10 5.12
N VAL A 75 -3.52 -2.50 4.61
CA VAL A 75 -3.33 -3.69 3.80
C VAL A 75 -2.05 -4.38 4.27
N ASP A 76 -2.12 -5.68 4.43
CA ASP A 76 -1.02 -6.49 4.94
C ASP A 76 -0.73 -7.70 4.05
N PHE A 77 0.52 -8.15 4.12
CA PHE A 77 0.96 -9.40 3.51
C PHE A 77 2.16 -9.95 4.28
N CYS A 78 2.46 -11.22 4.04
CA CYS A 78 3.56 -11.93 4.67
C CYS A 78 4.58 -12.41 3.64
N ILE A 79 5.86 -12.28 4.00
CA ILE A 79 7.00 -12.83 3.25
C ILE A 79 7.46 -14.10 3.97
N ASP A 80 7.21 -15.25 3.35
CA ASP A 80 7.69 -16.54 3.82
C ASP A 80 9.06 -16.82 3.19
N LEU A 81 10.11 -16.70 4.00
CA LEU A 81 11.49 -16.91 3.56
C LEU A 81 11.88 -18.39 3.48
N GLN A 82 11.10 -19.28 4.10
CA GLN A 82 11.40 -20.70 4.12
C GLN A 82 10.89 -21.36 2.84
N ASP A 83 9.63 -21.09 2.46
CA ASP A 83 9.02 -21.64 1.25
C ASP A 83 9.11 -20.67 0.06
N GLU A 84 9.84 -19.57 0.20
CA GLU A 84 10.08 -18.54 -0.82
C GLU A 84 8.79 -18.08 -1.52
N ARG A 85 7.82 -17.62 -0.72
CA ARG A 85 6.50 -17.17 -1.20
C ARG A 85 6.01 -15.91 -0.51
N LEU A 86 5.03 -15.29 -1.12
CA LEU A 86 4.29 -14.14 -0.63
C LEU A 86 2.85 -14.56 -0.37
N LEU A 87 2.32 -14.16 0.78
CA LEU A 87 0.96 -14.44 1.21
C LEU A 87 0.24 -13.11 1.40
N ALA A 88 -0.65 -12.74 0.50
CA ALA A 88 -1.22 -11.39 0.45
C ALA A 88 -2.76 -11.40 0.35
N PRO A 89 -3.47 -12.11 1.24
CA PRO A 89 -4.92 -12.32 1.13
C PRO A 89 -5.75 -11.02 1.23
N ALA A 90 -5.17 -9.94 1.74
CA ALA A 90 -5.81 -8.63 1.81
C ALA A 90 -5.86 -7.91 0.44
N VAL A 91 -5.13 -8.41 -0.55
CA VAL A 91 -5.24 -7.99 -1.97
C VAL A 91 -5.65 -9.18 -2.82
N SER A 92 -5.81 -8.99 -4.13
CA SER A 92 -6.27 -10.03 -5.07
C SER A 92 -5.28 -11.20 -5.28
N LEU A 93 -4.28 -11.34 -4.39
CA LEU A 93 -3.17 -12.30 -4.49
C LEU A 93 -3.18 -13.19 -3.24
N ALA A 94 -3.81 -14.36 -3.32
CA ALA A 94 -3.81 -15.32 -2.21
C ALA A 94 -2.38 -15.76 -1.85
N GLU A 95 -1.68 -16.39 -2.79
CA GLU A 95 -0.30 -16.86 -2.66
C GLU A 95 0.43 -16.69 -3.99
N THR A 96 1.66 -16.18 -3.96
CA THR A 96 2.50 -16.02 -5.16
C THR A 96 3.98 -16.29 -4.84
N PRO A 97 4.80 -16.74 -5.80
CA PRO A 97 6.22 -16.98 -5.57
C PRO A 97 6.98 -15.70 -5.16
N LEU A 98 8.03 -15.85 -4.34
CA LEU A 98 8.98 -14.79 -4.00
C LEU A 98 10.03 -14.64 -5.11
N ASP A 99 9.56 -14.27 -6.30
CA ASP A 99 10.40 -14.03 -7.46
C ASP A 99 10.01 -12.71 -8.15
N ARG A 100 10.68 -12.40 -9.26
CA ARG A 100 10.44 -11.15 -10.00
C ARG A 100 8.97 -11.00 -10.44
N SER A 101 8.30 -12.09 -10.81
CA SER A 101 6.92 -12.06 -11.28
C SER A 101 5.94 -11.83 -10.13
N GLY A 102 6.13 -12.53 -9.01
CA GLY A 102 5.32 -12.34 -7.82
C GLY A 102 5.50 -10.95 -7.20
N LEU A 103 6.73 -10.44 -7.19
CA LEU A 103 7.03 -9.06 -6.79
C LEU A 103 6.26 -8.05 -7.66
N ALA A 104 6.29 -8.20 -8.98
CA ALA A 104 5.63 -7.28 -9.90
C ALA A 104 4.10 -7.29 -9.70
N LEU A 105 3.50 -8.48 -9.53
CA LEU A 105 2.08 -8.61 -9.25
C LEU A 105 1.71 -7.94 -7.93
N LEU A 106 2.44 -8.24 -6.85
CA LEU A 106 2.16 -7.68 -5.54
C LEU A 106 2.28 -6.15 -5.54
N ILE A 107 3.35 -5.60 -6.11
CA ILE A 107 3.52 -4.14 -6.20
C ILE A 107 2.40 -3.49 -7.01
N GLY A 108 1.97 -4.10 -8.12
CA GLY A 108 0.84 -3.60 -8.91
C GLY A 108 -0.49 -3.56 -8.14
N GLU A 109 -0.77 -4.59 -7.35
CA GLU A 109 -1.96 -4.63 -6.49
C GLU A 109 -1.89 -3.61 -5.34
N LEU A 110 -0.74 -3.49 -4.67
CA LEU A 110 -0.54 -2.51 -3.61
C LEU A 110 -0.64 -1.08 -4.14
N GLU A 111 -0.08 -0.82 -5.31
CA GLU A 111 -0.20 0.48 -5.99
C GLU A 111 -1.66 0.78 -6.33
N SER A 112 -2.38 -0.17 -6.93
CA SER A 112 -3.81 -0.04 -7.26
C SER A 112 -4.65 0.23 -6.01
N TRP A 113 -4.39 -0.51 -4.92
CA TRP A 113 -5.02 -0.29 -3.62
C TRP A 113 -4.75 1.12 -3.09
N CYS A 114 -3.51 1.62 -3.16
CA CYS A 114 -3.21 2.99 -2.75
C CYS A 114 -3.91 4.04 -3.64
N TYR A 115 -4.07 3.81 -4.94
CA TYR A 115 -4.82 4.70 -5.82
C TYR A 115 -6.30 4.78 -5.49
N GLU A 116 -6.92 3.66 -5.16
CA GLU A 116 -8.34 3.60 -4.75
C GLU A 116 -8.58 4.38 -3.46
N HIS A 117 -7.66 4.27 -2.50
CA HIS A 117 -7.86 4.84 -1.17
C HIS A 117 -7.29 6.27 -1.01
N ILE A 118 -6.52 6.76 -1.98
CA ILE A 118 -6.02 8.14 -2.07
C ILE A 118 -6.51 8.74 -3.39
N PRO A 119 -7.82 9.02 -3.53
CA PRO A 119 -8.39 9.50 -4.78
C PRO A 119 -7.89 10.91 -5.06
N VAL A 120 -7.24 11.10 -6.21
CA VAL A 120 -7.02 12.46 -6.72
C VAL A 120 -8.35 12.94 -7.27
N ARG A 121 -8.86 14.05 -6.74
CA ARG A 121 -9.95 14.75 -7.42
C ARG A 121 -9.49 15.07 -8.84
N ARG A 122 -10.07 14.44 -9.86
CA ARG A 122 -9.98 14.97 -11.23
C ARG A 122 -10.55 16.39 -11.14
N MET A 123 -9.75 17.40 -11.47
CA MET A 123 -10.29 18.75 -11.63
C MET A 123 -11.43 18.66 -12.65
N PRO A 124 -12.58 19.31 -12.40
CA PRO A 124 -13.64 19.39 -13.40
C PRO A 124 -13.21 20.41 -14.46
N ASP A 125 -12.34 20.00 -15.37
CA ASP A 125 -12.11 20.71 -16.62
C ASP A 125 -11.98 19.69 -17.75
N ASP A 126 -13.15 19.27 -18.22
CA ASP A 126 -13.40 18.91 -19.60
C ASP A 126 -14.87 19.26 -19.85
N LYS A 127 -15.16 20.57 -19.84
CA LYS A 127 -16.32 21.03 -20.60
C LYS A 127 -15.90 20.98 -22.07
N PRO A 128 -16.66 20.33 -22.96
CA PRO A 128 -16.41 20.48 -24.38
C PRO A 128 -16.52 21.96 -24.71
N VAL A 129 -15.51 22.46 -25.43
CA VAL A 129 -15.62 23.74 -26.12
C VAL A 129 -16.69 23.51 -27.18
N ASP A 130 -17.90 23.99 -26.93
CA ASP A 130 -18.94 24.10 -27.96
C ASP A 130 -18.44 25.14 -28.98
N ASP A 131 -18.16 24.67 -30.20
CA ASP A 131 -17.95 25.48 -31.42
C ASP A 131 -19.29 26.04 -31.95
#